data_AF-A0A330LIA9-F1
#
_entry.id   AF-A0A330LIA9-F1
#
_cell.length_a   1.000
_cell.length_b   1.000
_cell.length_c   1.000
_cell.angle_alpha   90.00
_cell.angle_beta   90.00
_cell.angle_gamma   90.00
#
_symmetry.space_group_name_H-M   'P 1'
#
loop_
_entity.id
_entity.type
_entity.pdbx_description
1 polymer ?
#
loop_
_entity_poly.entity_id
_entity_poly.type
_entity_poly.pdbx_seq_one_letter_code
_entity_poly.pdbx_strand_id
1 'polypeptide(L)'
;MCSLYAFTGAAITASVIFSLLLFLSIHDKFLMQILFGSLAVIFELGKFFAWYEFGERVARKAFHAALVALGFYCILAIISIGGSIGGINSATNVAQQYVDQRDNKVNAINFQISAIDDEIALNNKAADKYLELQMISLGVTRIQKENQILRAKQTQLRIKRDSVPVSEKGSVISLIASLAKILNTTTENAQSWLVIFLSVLLDIFAAFFVGLIGEELRFRHSINRKKQQEKEQEKADKAEHLRLLATQNHIEIDAPAQLENQSLLIKKQMSVKSSTILQAAQEQDLKCSKKYIAEILQLSIDEIDRAFEEFLFFDIVERKRNNHLRWITPADVA
;
A
#
# COMPACT_ATOMS: atom_id res chain seq x y z
N MET A 1 -7.02 16.50 3.31
CA MET A 1 -7.65 15.19 3.02
C MET A 1 -6.90 14.46 1.92
N CYS A 2 -6.93 14.91 0.64
CA CYS A 2 -6.22 14.22 -0.46
C CYS A 2 -4.69 14.18 -0.27
N SER A 3 -4.08 15.25 0.24
CA SER A 3 -2.64 15.31 0.51
C SER A 3 -2.16 14.31 1.57
N LEU A 4 -2.97 14.06 2.59
CA LEU A 4 -2.60 13.18 3.71
C LEU A 4 -2.63 11.72 3.27
N TYR A 5 -3.67 11.30 2.54
CA TYR A 5 -3.75 9.96 1.93
C TYR A 5 -2.69 9.73 0.85
N ALA A 6 -2.35 10.77 0.07
CA ALA A 6 -1.29 10.69 -0.93
C ALA A 6 0.09 10.53 -0.26
N PHE A 7 0.36 11.27 0.81
CA PHE A 7 1.63 11.20 1.52
C PHE A 7 1.78 9.89 2.29
N THR A 8 0.72 9.40 2.94
CA THR A 8 0.72 8.10 3.62
C THR A 8 0.87 6.96 2.61
N GLY A 9 0.19 7.05 1.46
CA GLY A 9 0.32 6.08 0.38
C GLY A 9 1.74 6.04 -0.17
N ALA A 10 2.33 7.22 -0.43
CA ALA A 10 3.71 7.33 -0.88
C ALA A 10 4.71 6.75 0.13
N ALA A 11 4.53 6.98 1.43
CA ALA A 11 5.39 6.43 2.48
C ALA A 11 5.30 4.89 2.54
N ILE A 12 4.09 4.33 2.48
CA ILE A 12 3.87 2.88 2.45
C ILE A 12 4.48 2.27 1.18
N THR A 13 4.23 2.88 0.02
CA THR A 13 4.80 2.42 -1.26
C THR A 13 6.32 2.50 -1.25
N ALA A 14 6.91 3.58 -0.72
CA ALA A 14 8.36 3.71 -0.60
C ALA A 14 8.96 2.64 0.32
N SER A 15 8.32 2.34 1.45
CA SER A 15 8.73 1.25 2.36
C SER A 15 8.71 -0.11 1.66
N VAL A 16 7.64 -0.40 0.92
CA VAL A 16 7.49 -1.65 0.16
C VAL A 16 8.53 -1.76 -0.95
N ILE A 17 8.77 -0.68 -1.72
CA ILE A 17 9.79 -0.65 -2.77
C ILE A 17 11.18 -0.87 -2.18
N PHE A 18 11.50 -0.21 -1.07
CA PHE A 18 12.81 -0.34 -0.43
C PHE A 18 13.04 -1.77 0.08
N SER A 19 12.04 -2.35 0.75
CA SER A 19 12.06 -3.75 1.18
C SER A 19 12.22 -4.72 0.00
N LEU A 20 11.51 -4.49 -1.10
CA LEU A 20 11.64 -5.24 -2.35
C LEU A 20 13.07 -5.19 -2.89
N LEU A 21 13.64 -3.99 -3.06
CA LEU A 21 15.00 -3.81 -3.58
C LEU A 21 16.02 -4.59 -2.76
N LEU A 22 15.86 -4.61 -1.44
CA LEU A 22 16.76 -5.30 -0.54
C LEU A 22 16.63 -6.83 -0.63
N PHE A 23 15.41 -7.35 -0.71
CA PHE A 23 15.20 -8.80 -0.84
C PHE A 23 15.52 -9.32 -2.24
N LEU A 24 15.30 -8.52 -3.29
CA LEU A 24 15.72 -8.80 -4.66
C LEU A 24 17.25 -8.91 -4.77
N SER A 25 17.97 -8.15 -3.95
CA SER A 25 19.44 -8.13 -3.87
C SER A 25 20.05 -9.39 -3.23
N ILE A 26 19.25 -10.26 -2.59
CA ILE A 26 19.76 -11.46 -1.93
C ILE A 26 20.30 -12.48 -2.94
N HIS A 27 19.66 -12.59 -4.11
CA HIS A 27 19.96 -13.69 -5.03
C HIS A 27 19.74 -13.32 -6.50
N ASP A 28 20.63 -13.78 -7.38
CA ASP A 28 20.52 -13.50 -8.83
C ASP A 28 19.54 -14.40 -9.60
N LYS A 29 19.01 -15.46 -8.96
CA LYS A 29 18.09 -16.38 -9.63
C LYS A 29 16.69 -15.78 -9.65
N PHE A 30 16.13 -15.60 -10.85
CA PHE A 30 14.79 -15.04 -11.07
C PHE A 30 13.69 -15.66 -10.18
N LEU A 31 13.69 -16.99 -10.02
CA LEU A 31 12.71 -17.68 -9.17
C LEU A 31 12.86 -17.31 -7.68
N MET A 32 14.11 -17.20 -7.20
CA MET A 32 14.39 -16.80 -5.82
C MET A 32 14.05 -15.33 -5.59
N GLN A 33 14.30 -14.46 -6.59
CA GLN A 33 13.91 -13.05 -6.57
C GLN A 33 12.40 -12.86 -6.43
N ILE A 34 11.60 -13.65 -7.18
CA ILE A 34 10.15 -13.62 -7.05
C ILE A 34 9.71 -14.09 -5.66
N LEU A 35 10.29 -15.19 -5.16
CA LEU A 35 9.93 -15.75 -3.86
C LEU A 35 10.24 -14.76 -2.72
N PHE A 36 11.48 -14.25 -2.68
CA PHE A 36 11.92 -13.28 -1.68
C PHE A 36 11.25 -11.92 -1.83
N GLY A 37 11.02 -11.45 -3.05
CA GLY A 37 10.28 -10.21 -3.31
C GLY A 37 8.83 -10.30 -2.85
N SER A 38 8.15 -11.42 -3.12
CA SER A 38 6.78 -11.66 -2.64
C SER A 38 6.74 -11.73 -1.11
N LEU A 39 7.73 -12.39 -0.50
CA LEU A 39 7.86 -12.49 0.94
C LEU A 39 8.11 -11.11 1.58
N ALA A 40 8.91 -10.26 0.94
CA ALA A 40 9.16 -8.88 1.39
C ALA A 40 7.87 -8.07 1.42
N VAL A 41 7.04 -8.17 0.39
CA VAL A 41 5.72 -7.50 0.37
C VAL A 41 4.82 -8.01 1.49
N ILE A 42 4.77 -9.34 1.71
CA ILE A 42 3.97 -9.93 2.78
C ILE A 42 4.45 -9.46 4.16
N PHE A 43 5.76 -9.38 4.39
CA PHE A 43 6.30 -8.89 5.65
C PHE A 43 6.03 -7.41 5.89
N GLU A 44 6.16 -6.56 4.87
CA GLU A 44 5.81 -5.13 5.01
C GLU A 44 4.31 -4.94 5.29
N LEU A 45 3.44 -5.60 4.54
CA LEU A 45 1.99 -5.56 4.81
C LEU A 45 1.65 -6.12 6.19
N GLY A 46 2.32 -7.18 6.61
CA GLY A 46 2.18 -7.78 7.94
C GLY A 46 2.57 -6.81 9.05
N LYS A 47 3.66 -6.04 8.89
CA LYS A 47 4.07 -4.99 9.84
C LYS A 47 3.02 -3.90 9.96
N PHE A 48 2.50 -3.39 8.84
CA PHE A 48 1.47 -2.36 8.86
C PHE A 48 0.18 -2.84 9.50
N PHE A 49 -0.24 -4.06 9.20
CA PHE A 49 -1.41 -4.67 9.82
C PHE A 49 -1.22 -4.85 11.34
N ALA A 50 -0.06 -5.36 11.78
CA ALA A 50 0.26 -5.53 13.19
C ALA A 50 0.27 -4.20 13.95
N TRP A 51 0.82 -3.14 13.34
CA TRP A 51 0.83 -1.81 13.92
C TRP A 51 -0.57 -1.17 13.99
N TYR A 52 -1.38 -1.35 12.94
CA TYR A 52 -2.77 -0.92 12.94
C TYR A 52 -3.58 -1.61 14.06
N GLU A 53 -3.46 -2.94 14.19
CA GLU A 53 -4.11 -3.72 15.24
C GLU A 53 -3.63 -3.31 16.64
N PHE A 54 -2.34 -3.01 16.80
CA PHE A 54 -1.81 -2.43 18.05
C PHE A 54 -2.55 -1.14 18.41
N GLY A 55 -2.65 -0.19 17.46
CA GLY A 55 -3.38 1.07 17.67
C GLY A 55 -4.87 0.88 17.95
N GLU A 56 -5.50 -0.16 17.40
CA GLU A 56 -6.89 -0.51 17.69
C GLU A 56 -7.07 -1.08 19.11
N ARG A 57 -6.18 -1.98 19.52
CA ARG A 57 -6.23 -2.63 20.84
C ARG A 57 -5.88 -1.69 21.98
N VAL A 58 -4.91 -0.78 21.78
CA VAL A 58 -4.59 0.28 22.74
C VAL A 58 -5.81 1.15 23.01
N ALA A 59 -6.56 1.52 21.98
CA ALA A 59 -7.74 2.36 22.13
C ALA A 59 -8.91 1.68 22.82
N ARG A 60 -9.05 0.36 22.65
CA ARG A 60 -9.97 -0.47 23.41
C ARG A 60 -9.52 -0.71 24.86
N LYS A 61 -8.39 -0.12 25.29
CA LYS A 61 -7.75 -0.34 26.60
C LYS A 61 -7.37 -1.81 26.84
N ALA A 62 -7.24 -2.60 25.78
CA ALA A 62 -6.87 -4.01 25.83
C ALA A 62 -5.34 -4.16 25.78
N PHE A 63 -4.65 -3.76 26.85
CA PHE A 63 -3.20 -3.68 26.89
C PHE A 63 -2.47 -5.01 26.65
N HIS A 64 -2.98 -6.13 27.18
CA HIS A 64 -2.39 -7.44 26.93
C HIS A 64 -2.42 -7.82 25.43
N ALA A 65 -3.58 -7.63 24.78
CA ALA A 65 -3.72 -7.92 23.36
C ALA A 65 -2.89 -6.96 22.48
N ALA A 66 -2.72 -5.71 22.93
CA ALA A 66 -1.82 -4.75 22.29
C ALA A 66 -0.36 -5.21 22.39
N LEU A 67 0.09 -5.66 23.56
CA LEU A 67 1.46 -6.15 23.76
C LEU A 67 1.77 -7.35 22.83
N VAL A 68 0.81 -8.26 22.65
CA VAL A 68 0.95 -9.38 21.69
C VAL A 68 1.09 -8.87 20.25
N ALA A 69 0.29 -7.88 19.84
CA ALA A 69 0.39 -7.29 18.49
C ALA A 69 1.74 -6.58 18.27
N LEU A 70 2.23 -5.88 19.31
CA LEU A 70 3.55 -5.26 19.30
C LEU A 70 4.67 -6.30 19.20
N GLY A 71 4.56 -7.42 19.93
CA GLY A 71 5.52 -8.52 19.82
C GLY A 71 5.59 -9.10 18.41
N PHE A 72 4.43 -9.29 17.76
CA PHE A 72 4.38 -9.74 16.37
C PHE A 72 5.01 -8.73 15.40
N TYR A 73 4.75 -7.44 15.59
CA TYR A 73 5.41 -6.38 14.84
C TYR A 73 6.93 -6.41 15.01
N CYS A 74 7.44 -6.55 16.25
CA CYS A 74 8.88 -6.63 16.51
C CYS A 74 9.54 -7.83 15.82
N ILE A 75 8.88 -9.00 15.82
CA ILE A 75 9.40 -10.19 15.13
C ILE A 75 9.51 -9.94 13.62
N LEU A 76 8.47 -9.37 13.01
CA LEU A 76 8.49 -9.03 11.58
C LEU A 76 9.54 -7.97 11.24
N ALA A 77 9.72 -6.96 12.11
CA ALA A 77 10.74 -5.94 11.95
C ALA A 77 12.15 -6.55 12.01
N ILE A 78 12.43 -7.42 12.98
CA ILE A 78 13.73 -8.12 13.10
C ILE A 78 14.01 -8.95 11.85
N ILE A 79 13.02 -9.71 11.36
CA ILE A 79 13.17 -10.53 10.15
C ILE A 79 13.42 -9.65 8.91
N SER A 80 12.70 -8.53 8.77
CA SER A 80 12.86 -7.60 7.65
C SER A 80 14.25 -6.95 7.66
N ILE A 81 14.73 -6.51 8.83
CA ILE A 81 16.09 -5.96 8.99
C ILE A 81 17.15 -7.03 8.70
N GLY A 82 16.97 -8.25 9.21
CA GLY A 82 17.89 -9.37 8.96
C GLY A 82 17.99 -9.72 7.47
N GLY A 83 16.85 -9.77 6.76
CA GLY A 83 16.82 -9.98 5.32
C GLY A 83 17.52 -8.86 4.54
N SER A 84 17.39 -7.62 5.01
CA SER A 84 18.03 -6.44 4.42
C SER A 84 19.56 -6.49 4.52
N ILE A 85 20.10 -6.87 5.68
CA ILE A 85 21.54 -7.06 5.89
C ILE A 85 22.05 -8.19 4.98
N GLY A 86 21.32 -9.30 4.91
CA GLY A 86 21.66 -10.43 4.02
C GLY A 86 21.67 -10.03 2.54
N GLY A 87 20.70 -9.23 2.10
CA GLY A 87 20.60 -8.75 0.71
C GLY A 87 21.75 -7.84 0.31
N ILE A 88 22.11 -6.90 1.18
CA ILE A 88 23.19 -5.96 0.92
C ILE A 88 24.57 -6.64 0.99
N ASN A 89 24.80 -7.56 1.92
CA ASN A 89 26.04 -8.33 1.97
C ASN A 89 26.20 -9.21 0.72
N SER A 90 25.11 -9.82 0.24
CA SER A 90 25.12 -10.59 -1.01
C SER A 90 25.49 -9.71 -2.21
N ALA A 91 24.83 -8.58 -2.42
CA ALA A 91 25.17 -7.65 -3.51
C ALA A 91 26.57 -7.07 -3.39
N THR A 92 27.04 -6.79 -2.16
CA THR A 92 28.40 -6.28 -1.93
C THR A 92 29.43 -7.33 -2.29
N ASN A 93 29.21 -8.61 -1.93
CA ASN A 93 30.09 -9.71 -2.31
C ASN A 93 30.15 -9.92 -3.82
N VAL A 94 29.00 -9.86 -4.50
CA VAL A 94 28.94 -9.97 -5.97
C VAL A 94 29.69 -8.81 -6.61
N ALA A 95 29.46 -7.57 -6.15
CA ALA A 95 30.17 -6.39 -6.64
C ALA A 95 31.69 -6.49 -6.40
N GLN A 96 32.10 -6.95 -5.21
CA GLN A 96 33.51 -7.15 -4.87
C GLN A 96 34.15 -8.23 -5.74
N GLN A 97 33.44 -9.34 -6.00
CA GLN A 97 33.94 -10.40 -6.88
C GLN A 97 34.20 -9.90 -8.30
N TYR A 98 33.36 -9.00 -8.83
CA TYR A 98 33.62 -8.37 -10.13
C TYR A 98 34.86 -7.48 -10.13
N VAL A 99 35.10 -6.75 -9.04
CA VAL A 99 36.32 -5.93 -8.85
C VAL A 99 37.54 -6.83 -8.76
N ASP A 100 37.51 -7.87 -7.91
CA ASP A 100 38.62 -8.79 -7.71
C ASP A 100 39.00 -9.54 -8.99
N GLN A 101 38.01 -10.00 -9.77
CA GLN A 101 38.27 -10.63 -11.07
C GLN A 101 38.95 -9.67 -12.05
N ARG A 102 38.63 -8.37 -12.01
CA ARG A 102 39.30 -7.36 -12.82
C ARG A 102 40.71 -7.09 -12.34
N ASP A 103 40.90 -6.89 -11.05
CA ASP A 103 42.21 -6.62 -10.46
C ASP A 103 43.15 -7.79 -10.72
N ASN A 104 42.66 -9.03 -10.64
CA ASN A 104 43.41 -10.22 -11.01
C ASN A 104 43.81 -10.22 -12.51
N LYS A 105 42.94 -9.78 -13.42
CA LYS A 105 43.28 -9.65 -14.85
C LYS A 105 44.35 -8.58 -15.08
N VAL A 106 44.22 -7.42 -14.43
CA VAL A 106 45.21 -6.33 -14.53
C VAL A 106 46.55 -6.78 -13.94
N ASN A 107 46.54 -7.43 -12.78
CA ASN A 107 47.74 -7.96 -12.12
C ASN A 107 48.42 -9.05 -12.96
N ALA A 108 47.65 -9.95 -13.59
CA ALA A 108 48.19 -10.94 -14.51
C ALA A 108 48.88 -10.30 -15.73
N ILE A 109 48.32 -9.21 -16.27
CA ILE A 109 48.95 -8.46 -17.36
C ILE A 109 50.21 -7.73 -16.86
N ASN A 110 50.16 -7.11 -15.69
CA ASN A 110 51.33 -6.44 -15.08
C ASN A 110 52.47 -7.42 -14.81
N PHE A 111 52.16 -8.65 -14.36
CA PHE A 111 53.15 -9.70 -14.19
C PHE A 111 53.84 -10.07 -15.51
N GLN A 112 53.07 -10.19 -16.60
CA GLN A 112 53.63 -10.44 -17.94
C GLN A 112 54.50 -9.28 -18.44
N ILE A 113 54.10 -8.04 -18.16
CA ILE A 113 54.90 -6.85 -18.49
C ILE A 113 56.22 -6.88 -17.72
N SER A 114 56.18 -7.18 -16.42
CA SER A 114 57.37 -7.27 -15.57
C SER A 114 58.34 -8.36 -16.04
N ALA A 115 57.82 -9.54 -16.41
CA ALA A 115 58.66 -10.62 -16.93
C ALA A 115 59.37 -10.23 -18.25
N ILE A 116 58.69 -9.46 -19.12
CA ILE A 116 59.29 -8.92 -20.34
C ILE A 116 60.35 -7.86 -20.02
N ASP A 117 60.12 -7.01 -19.01
CA ASP A 117 61.11 -6.01 -18.58
C ASP A 117 62.39 -6.68 -18.03
N ASP A 118 62.23 -7.76 -17.26
CA ASP A 118 63.36 -8.56 -16.75
C ASP A 118 64.13 -9.23 -17.89
N GLU A 119 63.42 -9.76 -18.90
CA GLU A 119 64.02 -10.38 -20.09
C GLU A 119 64.81 -9.34 -20.92
N ILE A 120 64.24 -8.16 -21.15
CA ILE A 120 64.93 -7.05 -21.84
C ILE A 120 66.16 -6.61 -21.05
N ALA A 121 66.08 -6.53 -19.71
CA ALA A 121 67.21 -6.15 -18.87
C ALA A 121 68.36 -7.18 -18.95
N LEU A 122 68.02 -8.47 -18.92
CA LEU A 122 68.99 -9.55 -19.09
C LEU A 122 69.65 -9.49 -20.49
N ASN A 123 68.84 -9.27 -21.53
CA ASN A 123 69.30 -9.13 -22.90
C ASN A 123 70.22 -7.92 -23.07
N ASN A 124 69.89 -6.77 -22.49
CA ASN A 124 70.77 -5.59 -22.53
C ASN A 124 72.09 -5.86 -21.83
N LYS A 125 72.07 -6.53 -20.66
CA LYS A 125 73.30 -6.91 -19.95
C LYS A 125 74.18 -7.86 -20.79
N ALA A 126 73.57 -8.77 -21.54
CA ALA A 126 74.29 -9.64 -22.47
C ALA A 126 74.88 -8.83 -23.65
N ALA A 127 74.11 -7.90 -24.22
CA ALA A 127 74.59 -7.02 -25.29
C ALA A 127 75.79 -6.17 -24.84
N ASP A 128 75.75 -5.61 -23.62
CA ASP A 128 76.87 -4.85 -23.04
C ASP A 128 78.14 -5.71 -22.96
N LYS A 129 78.01 -6.99 -22.58
CA LYS A 129 79.13 -7.93 -22.56
C LYS A 129 79.68 -8.24 -23.95
N TYR A 130 78.83 -8.37 -24.98
CA TYR A 130 79.29 -8.54 -26.35
C TYR A 130 80.03 -7.30 -26.89
N LEU A 131 79.58 -6.10 -26.50
CA LEU A 131 80.24 -4.83 -26.83
C LEU A 131 81.61 -4.72 -26.13
N GLU A 132 81.72 -5.10 -24.86
CA GLU A 132 82.98 -5.13 -24.10
C GLU A 132 84.02 -6.07 -24.75
N LEU A 133 83.57 -7.22 -25.25
CA LEU A 133 84.42 -8.20 -25.94
C LEU A 133 84.76 -7.83 -27.40
N GLN A 134 84.37 -6.63 -27.86
CA GLN A 134 84.54 -6.16 -29.25
C GLN A 134 84.02 -7.17 -30.31
N MET A 135 83.05 -8.00 -29.95
CA MET A 135 82.40 -8.93 -30.87
C MET A 135 81.32 -8.17 -31.65
N ILE A 136 81.70 -7.58 -32.79
CA ILE A 136 80.88 -6.58 -33.46
C ILE A 136 79.86 -7.18 -34.43
N SER A 137 78.65 -6.64 -34.30
CA SER A 137 77.45 -6.71 -35.15
C SER A 137 76.54 -7.92 -34.96
N LEU A 138 76.95 -9.16 -35.27
CA LEU A 138 75.95 -10.21 -35.46
C LEU A 138 75.16 -10.56 -34.17
N GLY A 139 75.86 -10.71 -33.04
CA GLY A 139 75.25 -11.04 -31.74
C GLY A 139 74.42 -9.89 -31.15
N VAL A 140 74.97 -8.68 -31.16
CA VAL A 140 74.29 -7.48 -30.66
C VAL A 140 73.06 -7.14 -31.51
N THR A 141 73.15 -7.26 -32.84
CA THR A 141 72.02 -6.99 -33.75
C THR A 141 70.89 -7.99 -33.53
N ARG A 142 71.21 -9.27 -33.24
CA ARG A 142 70.20 -10.28 -32.89
C ARG A 142 69.46 -9.89 -31.61
N ILE A 143 70.20 -9.54 -30.55
CA ILE A 143 69.62 -9.14 -29.26
C ILE A 143 68.77 -7.88 -29.42
N GLN A 144 69.21 -6.89 -30.19
CA GLN A 144 68.43 -5.68 -30.46
C GLN A 144 67.11 -6.00 -31.18
N LYS A 145 67.12 -6.93 -32.14
CA LYS A 145 65.90 -7.39 -32.85
C LYS A 145 64.95 -8.14 -31.91
N GLU A 146 65.46 -9.02 -31.06
CA GLU A 146 64.69 -9.71 -30.02
C GLU A 146 64.04 -8.70 -29.04
N ASN A 147 64.82 -7.71 -28.58
CA ASN A 147 64.30 -6.65 -27.71
C ASN A 147 63.22 -5.81 -28.40
N GLN A 148 63.33 -5.49 -29.69
CA GLN A 148 62.27 -4.79 -30.43
C GLN A 148 60.95 -5.57 -30.43
N ILE A 149 61.00 -6.90 -30.62
CA ILE A 149 59.83 -7.78 -30.56
C ILE A 149 59.23 -7.77 -29.15
N LEU A 150 60.07 -7.90 -28.11
CA LEU A 150 59.64 -7.84 -26.71
C LEU A 150 58.97 -6.49 -26.37
N ARG A 151 59.52 -5.36 -26.86
CA ARG A 151 58.92 -4.04 -26.67
C ARG A 151 57.58 -3.88 -27.39
N ALA A 152 57.44 -4.45 -28.58
CA ALA A 152 56.15 -4.49 -29.29
C ALA A 152 55.10 -5.28 -28.49
N LYS A 153 55.48 -6.45 -27.97
CA LYS A 153 54.62 -7.28 -27.11
C LYS A 153 54.26 -6.57 -25.80
N GLN A 154 55.21 -5.88 -25.17
CA GLN A 154 54.96 -5.06 -23.99
C GLN A 154 53.93 -3.97 -24.28
N THR A 155 54.05 -3.29 -25.43
CA THR A 155 53.12 -2.23 -25.84
C THR A 155 51.72 -2.80 -26.04
N GLN A 156 51.59 -3.97 -26.67
CA GLN A 156 50.31 -4.66 -26.81
C GLN A 156 49.68 -5.03 -25.46
N LEU A 157 50.49 -5.50 -24.49
CA LEU A 157 50.01 -5.80 -23.14
C LEU A 157 49.55 -4.54 -22.40
N ARG A 158 50.23 -3.40 -22.57
CA ARG A 158 49.81 -2.11 -21.99
C ARG A 158 48.49 -1.64 -22.59
N ILE A 159 48.32 -1.73 -23.91
CA ILE A 159 47.03 -1.43 -24.58
C ILE A 159 45.94 -2.36 -24.04
N LYS A 160 46.23 -3.66 -23.87
CA LYS A 160 45.29 -4.62 -23.31
C LYS A 160 44.90 -4.29 -21.87
N ARG A 161 45.86 -3.88 -21.03
CA ARG A 161 45.61 -3.40 -19.66
C ARG A 161 44.70 -2.18 -19.68
N ASP A 162 45.00 -1.20 -20.51
CA ASP A 162 44.29 0.08 -20.58
C ASP A 162 42.90 -0.08 -21.22
N SER A 163 42.68 -1.17 -21.98
CA SER A 163 41.36 -1.57 -22.48
C SER A 163 40.46 -2.22 -21.42
N VAL A 164 41.00 -2.61 -20.27
CA VAL A 164 40.19 -3.08 -19.14
C VAL A 164 39.44 -1.86 -18.59
N PRO A 165 38.10 -1.85 -18.59
CA PRO A 165 37.38 -0.64 -18.20
C PRO A 165 37.67 -0.28 -16.75
N VAL A 166 37.86 1.01 -16.48
CA VAL A 166 38.12 1.52 -15.12
C VAL A 166 36.85 1.35 -14.30
N SER A 167 36.95 0.65 -13.17
CA SER A 167 35.85 0.61 -12.20
C SER A 167 35.83 1.95 -11.47
N GLU A 168 34.77 2.74 -11.64
CA GLU A 168 34.42 3.72 -10.62
C GLU A 168 34.22 2.93 -9.33
N LYS A 169 35.15 3.06 -8.37
CA LYS A 169 34.88 2.61 -7.00
C LYS A 169 33.62 3.35 -6.59
N GLY A 170 32.49 2.64 -6.54
CA GLY A 170 31.18 3.28 -6.42
C GLY A 170 31.20 4.28 -5.27
N SER A 171 30.81 5.52 -5.55
CA SER A 171 30.78 6.63 -4.58
C SER A 171 30.21 6.21 -3.21
N VAL A 172 29.20 5.33 -3.22
CA VAL A 172 28.57 4.75 -2.03
C VAL A 172 29.51 3.90 -1.17
N ILE A 173 30.38 3.08 -1.77
CA ILE A 173 31.34 2.23 -1.05
C ILE A 173 32.39 3.11 -0.36
N SER A 174 32.82 4.19 -1.03
CA SER A 174 33.75 5.16 -0.44
C SER A 174 33.10 5.96 0.70
N LEU A 175 31.81 6.29 0.58
CA LEU A 175 31.04 6.92 1.66
C LEU A 175 30.89 5.99 2.87
N ILE A 176 30.56 4.71 2.67
CA ILE A 176 30.51 3.71 3.73
C ILE A 176 31.88 3.55 4.39
N ALA A 177 32.96 3.51 3.60
CA ALA A 177 34.31 3.44 4.12
C ALA A 177 34.70 4.68 4.95
N SER A 178 34.26 5.86 4.53
CA SER A 178 34.46 7.11 5.28
C SER A 178 33.67 7.11 6.58
N LEU A 179 32.42 6.63 6.55
CA LEU A 179 31.57 6.48 7.73
C LEU A 179 32.19 5.50 8.74
N ALA A 180 32.71 4.37 8.25
CA ALA A 180 33.40 3.37 9.06
C ALA A 180 34.62 3.96 9.78
N LYS A 181 35.40 4.78 9.08
CA LYS A 181 36.57 5.48 9.64
C LYS A 181 36.18 6.47 10.74
N ILE A 182 35.07 7.20 10.56
CA ILE A 182 34.55 8.15 11.57
C ILE A 182 34.03 7.40 12.80
N LEU A 183 33.32 6.29 12.60
CA LEU A 183 32.75 5.45 13.65
C LEU A 183 33.76 4.47 14.28
N ASN A 184 35.02 4.53 13.85
CA ASN A 184 36.10 3.62 14.27
C ASN A 184 35.70 2.14 14.23
N THR A 185 35.05 1.73 13.14
CA THR A 185 34.52 0.38 12.94
C THR A 185 34.90 -0.14 11.55
N THR A 186 34.57 -1.40 11.24
CA THR A 186 34.80 -1.98 9.92
C THR A 186 33.78 -1.48 8.90
N THR A 187 34.11 -1.51 7.62
CA THR A 187 33.21 -1.11 6.54
C THR A 187 31.92 -1.94 6.52
N GLU A 188 32.04 -3.24 6.78
CA GLU A 188 30.92 -4.18 6.88
C GLU A 188 29.98 -3.85 8.06
N ASN A 189 30.54 -3.52 9.22
CA ASN A 189 29.75 -3.12 10.37
C ASN A 189 29.06 -1.77 10.14
N ALA A 190 29.77 -0.78 9.59
CA ALA A 190 29.20 0.53 9.28
C ALA A 190 28.05 0.42 8.28
N GLN A 191 28.19 -0.44 7.27
CA GLN A 191 27.13 -0.76 6.32
C GLN A 191 25.92 -1.38 7.00
N SER A 192 26.13 -2.40 7.85
CA SER A 192 25.06 -3.05 8.60
C SER A 192 24.32 -2.06 9.51
N TRP A 193 25.04 -1.22 10.24
CA TRP A 193 24.46 -0.17 11.09
C TRP A 193 23.67 0.86 10.30
N LEU A 194 24.17 1.30 9.15
CA LEU A 194 23.48 2.24 8.28
C LEU A 194 22.17 1.65 7.74
N VAL A 195 22.17 0.38 7.37
CA VAL A 195 20.97 -0.33 6.90
C VAL A 195 19.97 -0.49 8.02
N ILE A 196 20.40 -0.96 9.20
CA ILE A 196 19.53 -1.07 10.38
C ILE A 196 18.90 0.30 10.69
N PHE A 197 19.71 1.36 10.72
CA PHE A 197 19.24 2.71 10.99
C PHE A 197 18.20 3.18 9.98
N LEU A 198 18.46 3.00 8.68
CA LEU A 198 17.54 3.41 7.62
C LEU A 198 16.24 2.58 7.62
N SER A 199 16.33 1.27 7.87
CA SER A 199 15.16 0.38 8.00
C SER A 199 14.29 0.76 9.19
N VAL A 200 14.90 1.02 10.36
CA VAL A 200 14.16 1.48 11.56
C VAL A 200 13.52 2.85 11.31
N LEU A 201 14.24 3.77 10.67
CA LEU A 201 13.73 5.09 10.33
C LEU A 201 12.48 4.99 9.43
N LEU A 202 12.55 4.17 8.38
CA LEU A 202 11.42 3.93 7.47
C LEU A 202 10.24 3.27 8.20
N ASP A 203 10.51 2.29 9.05
CA ASP A 203 9.47 1.63 9.86
C ASP A 203 8.77 2.60 10.80
N ILE A 204 9.50 3.54 11.41
CA ILE A 204 8.93 4.58 12.27
C ILE A 204 8.02 5.52 11.44
N PHE A 205 8.46 5.97 10.27
CA PHE A 205 7.64 6.83 9.42
C PHE A 205 6.37 6.10 8.94
N ALA A 206 6.51 4.86 8.49
CA ALA A 206 5.38 4.08 8.03
C ALA A 206 4.39 3.80 9.18
N ALA A 207 4.88 3.42 10.36
CA ALA A 207 4.09 3.25 11.57
C ALA A 207 3.34 4.54 11.96
N PHE A 208 4.01 5.69 11.92
CA PHE A 208 3.40 6.99 12.18
C PHE A 208 2.24 7.28 11.21
N PHE A 209 2.45 7.08 9.90
CA PHE A 209 1.43 7.32 8.89
C PHE A 209 0.25 6.35 8.96
N VAL A 210 0.51 5.06 9.23
CA VAL A 210 -0.55 4.06 9.46
C VAL A 210 -1.35 4.40 10.71
N GLY A 211 -0.68 4.85 11.78
CA GLY A 211 -1.31 5.34 13.00
C GLY A 211 -2.25 6.52 12.74
N LEU A 212 -1.78 7.53 11.97
CA LEU A 212 -2.60 8.68 11.56
C LEU A 212 -3.85 8.28 10.76
N ILE A 213 -3.73 7.34 9.82
CA ILE A 213 -4.89 6.83 9.08
C ILE A 213 -5.86 6.13 10.03
N GLY A 214 -5.36 5.30 10.94
CA GLY A 214 -6.18 4.61 11.94
C GLY A 214 -6.94 5.58 12.84
N GLU A 215 -6.31 6.68 13.25
CA GLU A 215 -6.94 7.73 14.06
C GLU A 215 -8.00 8.51 13.28
N GLU A 216 -7.74 8.89 12.02
CA GLU A 216 -8.73 9.57 11.17
C GLU A 216 -9.96 8.67 10.92
N LEU A 217 -9.74 7.38 10.63
CA LEU A 217 -10.85 6.43 10.48
C LEU A 217 -11.66 6.30 11.77
N ARG A 218 -10.99 6.31 12.94
CA ARG A 218 -11.66 6.30 14.24
C ARG A 218 -12.47 7.57 14.49
N PHE A 219 -11.91 8.73 14.17
CA PHE A 219 -12.58 10.02 14.32
C PHE A 219 -13.85 10.08 13.46
N ARG A 220 -13.77 9.66 12.19
CA ARG A 220 -14.93 9.58 11.30
C ARG A 220 -16.01 8.63 11.81
N HIS A 221 -15.63 7.43 12.27
CA HIS A 221 -16.58 6.50 12.85
C HIS A 221 -17.23 7.05 14.13
N SER A 222 -16.47 7.74 14.98
CA SER A 222 -17.00 8.38 16.19
C SER A 222 -18.01 9.47 15.85
N ILE A 223 -17.70 10.35 14.89
CA ILE A 223 -18.64 11.39 14.42
C ILE A 223 -19.90 10.77 13.82
N ASN A 224 -19.76 9.76 12.97
CA ASN A 224 -20.91 9.12 12.32
C ASN A 224 -21.82 8.43 13.35
N ARG A 225 -21.24 7.78 14.37
CA ARG A 225 -22.01 7.19 15.48
C ARG A 225 -22.72 8.25 16.31
N LYS A 226 -22.06 9.36 16.64
CA LYS A 226 -22.71 10.48 17.36
C LYS A 226 -23.88 11.06 16.56
N LYS A 227 -23.70 11.29 15.26
CA LYS A 227 -24.78 11.76 14.37
C LYS A 227 -25.94 10.76 14.25
N GLN A 228 -25.68 9.46 14.32
CA GLN A 228 -26.73 8.44 14.34
C GLN A 228 -27.48 8.45 15.66
N GLN A 229 -26.78 8.54 16.79
CA GLN A 229 -27.38 8.64 18.12
C GLN A 229 -28.23 9.91 18.27
N GLU A 230 -27.75 11.06 17.81
CA GLU A 230 -28.52 12.32 17.80
C GLU A 230 -29.79 12.21 16.97
N LYS A 231 -29.74 11.53 15.80
CA LYS A 231 -30.93 11.29 14.96
C LYS A 231 -31.91 10.31 15.59
N GLU A 232 -31.42 9.28 16.27
CA GLU A 232 -32.27 8.32 16.99
C GLU A 232 -32.94 8.99 18.20
N GLN A 233 -32.21 9.84 18.92
CA GLN A 233 -32.72 10.59 20.05
C GLN A 233 -33.72 11.67 19.62
N GLU A 234 -33.46 12.41 18.54
CA GLU A 234 -34.44 13.36 17.98
C GLU A 234 -35.74 12.66 17.52
N LYS A 235 -35.64 11.42 17.00
CA LYS A 235 -36.82 10.61 16.66
C LYS A 235 -37.56 10.12 17.90
N ALA A 236 -36.83 9.70 18.94
CA ALA A 236 -37.41 9.29 20.21
C ALA A 236 -38.12 10.45 20.91
N ASP A 237 -37.50 11.62 20.97
CA ASP A 237 -38.06 12.84 21.57
C ASP A 237 -39.30 13.32 20.80
N LYS A 238 -39.29 13.25 19.45
CA LYS A 238 -40.48 13.54 18.63
C LYS A 238 -41.61 12.54 18.89
N ALA A 239 -41.30 11.25 19.02
CA ALA A 239 -42.29 10.22 19.33
C ALA A 239 -42.86 10.37 20.74
N GLU A 240 -42.04 10.75 21.72
CA GLU A 240 -42.47 11.05 23.08
C GLU A 240 -43.33 12.32 23.14
N HIS A 241 -42.94 13.37 22.41
CA HIS A 241 -43.75 14.59 22.33
C HIS A 241 -45.12 14.35 21.68
N LEU A 242 -45.18 13.53 20.62
CA LEU A 242 -46.43 13.08 20.01
C LEU A 242 -47.30 12.26 20.99
N ARG A 243 -46.69 11.43 21.83
CA ARG A 243 -47.39 10.70 22.90
C ARG A 243 -47.96 11.64 23.95
N LEU A 244 -47.19 12.62 24.42
CA LEU A 244 -47.66 13.60 25.41
C LEU A 244 -48.80 14.48 24.86
N LEU A 245 -48.72 14.87 23.59
CA LEU A 245 -49.81 15.59 22.90
C LEU A 245 -51.07 14.70 22.72
N ALA A 246 -50.90 13.39 22.52
CA ALA A 246 -52.01 12.45 22.50
C ALA A 246 -52.63 12.27 23.90
N THR A 247 -51.81 12.25 24.96
CA THR A 247 -52.28 12.18 26.36
C THR A 247 -53.00 13.46 26.80
N GLN A 248 -52.56 14.65 26.37
CA GLN A 248 -53.24 15.91 26.68
C GLN A 248 -54.61 16.08 26.00
N ASN A 249 -54.88 15.34 24.92
CA ASN A 249 -56.12 15.42 24.17
C ASN A 249 -57.16 14.33 24.54
N HIS A 250 -56.92 13.51 25.56
CA HIS A 250 -57.91 12.55 26.05
C HIS A 250 -58.66 13.08 27.28
N ILE A 251 -59.89 13.53 27.02
CA ILE A 251 -61.07 13.26 27.86
C ILE A 251 -61.05 11.78 28.25
N GLU A 252 -61.32 11.49 29.53
CA GLU A 252 -61.50 10.14 30.07
C GLU A 252 -62.33 9.28 29.13
N ILE A 253 -61.71 8.27 28.53
CA ILE A 253 -62.42 7.11 27.99
C ILE A 253 -61.58 5.88 28.35
N ASP A 254 -62.15 5.07 29.23
CA ASP A 254 -61.67 3.74 29.57
C ASP A 254 -61.35 2.92 28.31
N ALA A 255 -60.18 2.30 28.30
CA ALA A 255 -59.85 1.24 27.34
C ALA A 255 -60.67 -0.05 27.66
N PRO A 256 -60.80 -1.03 26.74
CA PRO A 256 -60.22 -1.12 25.40
C PRO A 256 -61.23 -1.53 24.30
N ALA A 257 -61.17 -0.90 23.13
CA ALA A 257 -61.70 -1.49 21.89
C ALA A 257 -60.78 -1.10 20.72
N GLN A 258 -60.06 -2.11 20.25
CA GLN A 258 -59.05 -2.02 19.21
C GLN A 258 -59.68 -1.78 17.82
N LEU A 259 -58.98 -0.96 17.02
CA LEU A 259 -58.84 -1.07 15.56
C LEU A 259 -59.99 -0.65 14.61
N GLU A 260 -61.21 -0.36 15.04
CA GLU A 260 -62.29 0.05 14.08
C GLU A 260 -62.46 1.56 13.87
N ASN A 261 -61.96 2.41 14.77
CA ASN A 261 -62.31 3.85 14.76
C ASN A 261 -61.44 4.77 13.88
N GLN A 262 -60.22 4.36 13.47
CA GLN A 262 -59.38 5.20 12.61
C GLN A 262 -59.86 5.22 11.15
N SER A 263 -60.31 4.08 10.62
CA SER A 263 -60.83 3.96 9.25
C SER A 263 -62.10 4.79 9.01
N LEU A 264 -62.92 4.95 10.06
CA LEU A 264 -64.14 5.78 10.03
C LEU A 264 -63.84 7.29 10.13
N LEU A 265 -62.79 7.69 10.85
CA LEU A 265 -62.35 9.09 10.93
C LEU A 265 -61.70 9.57 9.62
N ILE A 266 -60.88 8.74 8.98
CA ILE A 266 -60.27 9.05 7.67
C ILE A 266 -61.35 9.15 6.58
N LYS A 267 -62.33 8.23 6.56
CA LYS A 267 -63.50 8.32 5.65
C LYS A 267 -64.32 9.60 5.82
N LYS A 268 -64.32 10.22 7.00
CA LYS A 268 -65.12 11.42 7.31
C LYS A 268 -64.46 12.73 6.88
N GLN A 269 -63.15 12.71 6.57
CA GLN A 269 -62.38 13.89 6.13
C GLN A 269 -62.00 13.86 4.64
N MET A 270 -62.15 12.73 3.95
CA MET A 270 -61.97 12.62 2.50
C MET A 270 -63.15 13.17 1.72
N SER A 271 -62.90 13.63 0.49
CA SER A 271 -63.98 14.03 -0.42
C SER A 271 -64.90 12.82 -0.70
N VAL A 272 -66.22 13.05 -0.69
CA VAL A 272 -67.25 12.00 -0.93
C VAL A 272 -67.00 11.21 -2.21
N LYS A 273 -66.40 11.84 -3.23
CA LYS A 273 -66.01 11.17 -4.48
C LYS A 273 -64.83 10.21 -4.27
N SER A 274 -63.79 10.64 -3.56
CA SER A 274 -62.59 9.84 -3.27
C SER A 274 -62.89 8.63 -2.38
N SER A 275 -63.79 8.78 -1.40
CA SER A 275 -64.24 7.66 -0.55
C SER A 275 -65.00 6.59 -1.34
N THR A 276 -65.82 6.99 -2.32
CA THR A 276 -66.56 6.06 -3.19
C THR A 276 -65.62 5.32 -4.14
N ILE A 277 -64.61 6.00 -4.69
CA ILE A 277 -63.58 5.38 -5.54
C ILE A 277 -62.77 4.35 -4.74
N LEU A 278 -62.41 4.68 -3.50
CA LEU A 278 -61.68 3.75 -2.62
C LEU A 278 -62.52 2.52 -2.28
N GLN A 279 -63.80 2.70 -1.96
CA GLN A 279 -64.71 1.60 -1.66
C GLN A 279 -64.92 0.69 -2.88
N ALA A 280 -65.14 1.26 -4.06
CA ALA A 280 -65.30 0.48 -5.30
C ALA A 280 -64.01 -0.30 -5.66
N ALA A 281 -62.84 0.30 -5.41
CA ALA A 281 -61.55 -0.35 -5.64
C ALA A 281 -61.29 -1.50 -4.66
N GLN A 282 -61.74 -1.39 -3.41
CA GLN A 282 -61.63 -2.44 -2.38
C GLN A 282 -62.62 -3.58 -2.62
N GLU A 283 -63.87 -3.28 -3.01
CA GLU A 283 -64.90 -4.29 -3.29
C GLU A 283 -64.55 -5.16 -4.51
N GLN A 284 -63.84 -4.59 -5.50
CA GLN A 284 -63.44 -5.29 -6.72
C GLN A 284 -61.98 -5.78 -6.72
N ASP A 285 -61.26 -5.65 -5.59
CA ASP A 285 -59.84 -6.01 -5.43
C ASP A 285 -58.94 -5.51 -6.59
N LEU A 286 -59.07 -4.21 -6.90
CA LEU A 286 -58.39 -3.62 -8.05
C LEU A 286 -56.90 -3.36 -7.78
N LYS A 287 -56.05 -3.66 -8.77
CA LYS A 287 -54.63 -3.30 -8.75
C LYS A 287 -54.46 -1.79 -8.59
N CYS A 288 -53.49 -1.37 -7.75
CA CYS A 288 -53.16 0.04 -7.48
C CYS A 288 -52.51 0.72 -8.71
N SER A 289 -53.31 0.99 -9.74
CA SER A 289 -52.89 1.65 -10.97
C SER A 289 -53.96 2.65 -11.40
N LYS A 290 -53.58 3.93 -11.51
CA LYS A 290 -54.47 5.03 -11.87
C LYS A 290 -55.22 4.77 -13.18
N LYS A 291 -54.52 4.27 -14.21
CA LYS A 291 -55.11 3.96 -15.52
C LYS A 291 -56.10 2.79 -15.46
N TYR A 292 -55.77 1.76 -14.68
CA TYR A 292 -56.59 0.56 -14.56
C TYR A 292 -57.91 0.84 -13.84
N ILE A 293 -57.85 1.65 -12.79
CA ILE A 293 -59.04 2.08 -12.02
C ILE A 293 -59.92 3.02 -12.86
N ALA A 294 -59.32 3.87 -13.71
CA ALA A 294 -60.05 4.75 -14.63
C ALA A 294 -60.87 3.98 -15.66
N GLU A 295 -60.26 2.93 -16.22
CA GLU A 295 -60.89 2.08 -17.23
C GLU A 295 -62.04 1.25 -16.65
N ILE A 296 -61.86 0.70 -15.45
CA ILE A 296 -62.88 -0.16 -14.81
C ILE A 296 -64.04 0.65 -14.23
N LEU A 297 -63.77 1.78 -13.58
CA LEU A 297 -64.81 2.63 -12.99
C LEU A 297 -65.42 3.62 -13.99
N GLN A 298 -64.94 3.63 -15.25
CA GLN A 298 -65.36 4.56 -16.32
C GLN A 298 -65.29 6.05 -15.89
N LEU A 299 -64.28 6.41 -15.10
CA LEU A 299 -64.08 7.77 -14.61
C LEU A 299 -62.98 8.49 -15.38
N SER A 300 -63.02 9.82 -15.38
CA SER A 300 -61.96 10.61 -16.01
C SER A 300 -60.63 10.46 -15.25
N ILE A 301 -59.52 10.47 -15.99
CA ILE A 301 -58.17 10.33 -15.42
C ILE A 301 -57.90 11.45 -14.40
N ASP A 302 -58.39 12.66 -14.66
CA ASP A 302 -58.23 13.82 -13.77
C ASP A 302 -58.96 13.64 -12.43
N GLU A 303 -60.13 12.99 -12.41
CA GLU A 303 -60.86 12.72 -11.17
C GLU A 303 -60.13 11.66 -10.31
N ILE A 304 -59.51 10.67 -10.96
CA ILE A 304 -58.72 9.65 -10.28
C ILE A 304 -57.40 10.21 -9.79
N ASP A 305 -56.78 11.11 -10.54
CA ASP A 305 -55.56 11.79 -10.09
C ASP A 305 -55.82 12.57 -8.79
N ARG A 306 -56.92 13.31 -8.71
CA ARG A 306 -57.30 14.02 -7.48
C ARG A 306 -57.59 13.06 -6.32
N ALA A 307 -58.26 11.95 -6.57
CA ALA A 307 -58.52 10.95 -5.55
C ALA A 307 -57.21 10.30 -5.04
N PHE A 308 -56.25 10.04 -5.92
CA PHE A 308 -54.96 9.46 -5.55
C PHE A 308 -54.04 10.44 -4.80
N GLU A 309 -54.13 11.75 -5.07
CA GLU A 309 -53.44 12.74 -4.24
C GLU A 309 -54.03 12.78 -2.82
N GLU A 310 -55.35 12.65 -2.67
CA GLU A 310 -55.97 12.46 -1.35
C GLU A 310 -55.54 11.13 -0.71
N PHE A 311 -55.46 10.03 -1.47
CA PHE A 311 -54.99 8.74 -0.94
C PHE A 311 -53.52 8.76 -0.48
N LEU A 312 -52.67 9.55 -1.16
CA LEU A 312 -51.29 9.79 -0.73
C LEU A 312 -51.24 10.66 0.54
N PHE A 313 -52.13 11.65 0.65
CA PHE A 313 -52.21 12.51 1.83
C PHE A 313 -52.68 11.76 3.08
N PHE A 314 -53.58 10.79 2.92
CA PHE A 314 -54.12 9.98 4.01
C PHE A 314 -53.37 8.65 4.24
N ASP A 315 -52.18 8.48 3.67
CA ASP A 315 -51.35 7.26 3.80
C ASP A 315 -52.11 5.96 3.47
N ILE A 316 -52.96 6.00 2.44
CA ILE A 316 -53.68 4.83 1.91
C ILE A 316 -52.87 4.18 0.76
N VAL A 317 -52.09 4.99 0.06
CA VAL A 317 -51.24 4.59 -1.06
C VAL A 317 -49.82 5.12 -0.83
N GLU A 318 -48.81 4.28 -1.03
CA GLU A 318 -47.40 4.69 -0.98
C GLU A 318 -46.82 4.83 -2.39
N ARG A 319 -45.97 5.84 -2.60
CA ARG A 319 -45.16 5.99 -3.82
C ARG A 319 -43.78 5.35 -3.62
N LYS A 320 -43.52 4.26 -4.34
CA LYS A 320 -42.20 3.59 -4.34
C LYS A 320 -41.15 4.42 -5.08
N ARG A 321 -39.87 4.09 -4.86
CA ARG A 321 -38.69 4.75 -5.45
C ARG A 321 -38.68 4.77 -6.99
N ASN A 322 -39.45 3.91 -7.64
CA ASN A 322 -39.65 3.85 -9.09
C ASN A 322 -40.93 4.59 -9.57
N ASN A 323 -41.52 5.46 -8.76
CA ASN A 323 -42.78 6.19 -9.00
C ASN A 323 -44.04 5.31 -9.17
N HIS A 324 -43.96 4.00 -8.92
CA HIS A 324 -45.15 3.14 -8.88
C HIS A 324 -45.89 3.29 -7.55
N LEU A 325 -47.21 3.25 -7.62
CA LEU A 325 -48.12 3.36 -6.48
C LEU A 325 -48.51 1.95 -5.99
N ARG A 326 -48.59 1.77 -4.67
CA ARG A 326 -49.02 0.52 -4.04
C ARG A 326 -50.00 0.82 -2.90
N TRP A 327 -51.03 0.00 -2.76
CA TRP A 327 -51.91 0.02 -1.59
C TRP A 327 -51.10 -0.31 -0.32
N ILE A 328 -51.24 0.49 0.71
CA ILE A 328 -50.62 0.22 2.02
C ILE A 328 -51.41 -0.92 2.65
N THR A 329 -50.75 -2.05 2.89
CA THR A 329 -51.37 -3.19 3.55
C THR A 329 -51.13 -3.11 5.06
N PRO A 330 -52.01 -3.69 5.90
CA PRO A 330 -51.83 -3.66 7.37
C PRO A 330 -50.48 -4.20 7.86
N ALA A 331 -49.80 -5.02 7.05
CA ALA A 331 -48.47 -5.54 7.31
C ALA A 331 -47.34 -4.52 7.12
N ASP A 332 -47.57 -3.42 6.39
CA ASP A 332 -46.59 -2.36 6.16
C ASP A 332 -46.61 -1.28 7.29
N VAL A 333 -47.59 -1.34 8.21
CA VAL A 333 -47.82 -0.35 9.29
C VAL A 333 -47.46 -0.90 10.69
N ALA A 334 -46.91 -2.13 10.76
CA ALA A 334 -46.47 -2.81 11.99
C ALA A 334 -44.94 -2.70 12.19
#